data_AF-A0A1X7TLH4-F1
#
_entry.id   AF-A0A1X7TLH4-F1
#
_cell.length_a   1.000
_cell.length_b   1.000
_cell.length_c   1.000
_cell.angle_alpha   90.00
_cell.angle_beta   90.00
_cell.angle_gamma   90.00
#
_symmetry.space_group_name_H-M   'P 1'
#
loop_
_entity.id
_entity.type
_entity.pdbx_description
1 polymer ?
#
loop_
_entity_poly.entity_id
_entity_poly.type
_entity_poly.pdbx_seq_one_letter_code
_entity_poly.pdbx_strand_id
1 'polypeptide(L)'
;MTNLHDPYAVSVINNGEVVGHWITTTTIGCSKGKAVVYDSLYTNIDKATQKLIIKALNCINLCITLPVVWRQKVALDCGLYAIAFATPLAFGHDLQTVQFDQTKMIDHLMKCIENKHYD
;
A
#
# COMPACT_ATOMS: atom_id res chain seq x y z
N MET A 1 5.09 -9.49 -25.10
CA MET A 1 4.10 -9.90 -24.08
C MET A 1 4.81 -10.01 -22.73
N THR A 2 4.87 -8.93 -21.96
CA THR A 2 5.42 -8.99 -20.59
C THR A 2 4.26 -9.09 -19.62
N ASN A 3 3.92 -10.34 -19.28
CA ASN A 3 2.98 -10.68 -18.21
C ASN A 3 3.79 -11.12 -16.99
N LEU A 4 4.67 -10.25 -16.46
CA LEU A 4 5.30 -10.53 -15.18
C LEU A 4 4.56 -9.76 -14.09
N HIS A 5 3.44 -10.34 -13.69
CA HIS A 5 2.83 -10.10 -12.39
C HIS A 5 3.62 -10.98 -11.43
N ASP A 6 4.48 -10.38 -10.60
CA ASP A 6 5.01 -11.08 -9.44
C ASP A 6 3.81 -11.39 -8.53
N PRO A 7 3.47 -12.67 -8.30
CA PRO A 7 2.29 -13.02 -7.50
C PRO A 7 2.46 -12.71 -6.01
N TYR A 8 3.66 -12.28 -5.57
CA TYR A 8 3.99 -12.05 -4.17
C TYR A 8 4.52 -10.64 -3.87
N ALA A 9 4.18 -9.65 -4.70
CA ALA A 9 4.63 -8.29 -4.50
C ALA A 9 3.80 -7.55 -3.45
N VAL A 10 4.50 -6.80 -2.59
CA VAL A 10 3.97 -5.68 -1.80
C VAL A 10 4.78 -4.45 -2.17
N SER A 11 4.14 -3.33 -2.43
CA SER A 11 4.82 -2.11 -2.87
C SER A 11 4.17 -0.87 -2.26
N VAL A 12 5.01 0.00 -1.70
CA VAL A 12 4.62 1.35 -1.28
C VAL A 12 4.94 2.32 -2.42
N ILE A 13 3.92 3.02 -2.93
CA ILE A 13 4.02 3.85 -4.13
C ILE A 13 3.68 5.30 -3.75
N ASN A 14 4.54 6.23 -4.16
CA ASN A 14 4.24 7.66 -4.15
C ASN A 14 3.58 8.06 -5.48
N ASN A 15 2.49 8.83 -5.43
CA ASN A 15 1.77 9.25 -6.64
C ASN A 15 2.47 10.37 -7.45
N GLY A 16 3.57 10.94 -6.94
CA GLY A 16 4.37 11.95 -7.63
C GLY A 16 3.76 13.35 -7.66
N GLU A 17 2.71 13.61 -6.86
CA GLU A 17 2.13 14.94 -6.71
C GLU A 17 3.00 15.87 -5.84
N VAL A 18 2.76 17.18 -5.95
CA VAL A 18 3.51 18.21 -5.19
C VAL A 18 3.38 17.99 -3.67
N VAL A 19 2.17 17.66 -3.23
CA VAL A 19 1.91 17.17 -1.87
C VAL A 19 1.79 15.66 -1.98
N GLY A 20 2.93 14.98 -2.16
CA GLY A 20 2.96 13.57 -2.52
C GLY A 20 2.10 12.70 -1.61
N HIS A 21 1.37 11.77 -2.22
CA HIS A 21 0.50 10.81 -1.53
C HIS A 21 1.10 9.41 -1.64
N TRP A 22 0.99 8.65 -0.56
CA TRP A 22 1.56 7.30 -0.45
C TRP A 22 0.45 6.27 -0.30
N ILE A 23 0.54 5.23 -1.12
CA ILE A 23 -0.41 4.10 -1.14
C ILE A 23 0.35 2.78 -1.05
N THR A 24 -0.36 1.73 -0.63
CA THR A 24 0.18 0.36 -0.62
C THR A 24 -0.55 -0.48 -1.64
N THR A 25 0.17 -1.19 -2.49
CA THR A 25 -0.41 -2.17 -3.41
C THR A 25 0.17 -3.55 -3.18
N THR A 26 -0.64 -4.57 -3.41
CA THR A 26 -0.18 -5.95 -3.36
C THR A 26 -0.83 -6.81 -4.43
N THR A 27 -0.09 -7.82 -4.83
CA THR A 27 -0.54 -8.93 -5.70
C THR A 27 -0.69 -10.23 -4.92
N ILE A 28 -0.32 -10.27 -3.64
CA ILE A 28 -0.47 -11.43 -2.76
C ILE A 28 -1.95 -11.82 -2.70
N GLY A 29 -2.24 -13.10 -2.90
CA GLY A 29 -3.60 -13.64 -2.91
C GLY A 29 -4.45 -13.21 -4.12
N CYS A 30 -3.91 -12.46 -5.07
CA CYS A 30 -4.64 -12.01 -6.26
C CYS A 30 -4.49 -13.00 -7.42
N SER A 31 -5.56 -13.18 -8.20
CA SER A 31 -5.46 -13.83 -9.50
C SER A 31 -4.58 -13.00 -10.45
N LYS A 32 -3.98 -13.67 -11.46
CA LYS A 32 -3.16 -13.01 -12.48
C LYS A 32 -3.86 -11.78 -13.08
N GLY A 33 -3.13 -10.66 -13.15
CA GLY A 33 -3.64 -9.41 -13.70
C GLY A 33 -4.57 -8.65 -12.75
N LYS A 34 -4.61 -9.02 -11.46
CA LYS A 34 -5.31 -8.27 -10.42
C LYS A 34 -4.35 -7.77 -9.36
N ALA A 35 -4.65 -6.62 -8.78
CA ALA A 35 -3.98 -6.12 -7.59
C ALA A 35 -4.98 -5.44 -6.67
N VAL A 36 -4.62 -5.39 -5.39
CA VAL A 36 -5.34 -4.62 -4.38
C VAL A 36 -4.53 -3.37 -4.07
N VAL A 37 -5.22 -2.24 -3.89
CA VAL A 37 -4.61 -0.98 -3.44
C VAL A 37 -5.30 -0.55 -2.16
N TYR A 38 -4.48 -0.31 -1.14
CA TYR A 38 -4.86 0.21 0.15
C TYR A 38 -4.47 1.69 0.22
N ASP A 39 -5.48 2.54 0.39
CA ASP A 39 -5.35 3.99 0.45
C ASP A 39 -6.06 4.49 1.70
N SER A 40 -5.31 5.15 2.59
CA SER A 40 -5.83 5.70 3.84
C SER A 40 -6.54 7.05 3.66
N LEU A 41 -6.39 7.71 2.50
CA LEU A 41 -6.88 9.06 2.24
C LEU A 41 -8.02 9.08 1.22
N TYR A 42 -7.82 8.48 0.04
CA TYR A 42 -8.78 8.52 -1.06
C TYR A 42 -9.59 7.23 -1.17
N THR A 43 -10.77 7.33 -1.78
CA THR A 43 -11.66 6.18 -2.02
C THR A 43 -11.68 5.78 -3.50
N ASN A 44 -10.88 6.43 -4.33
CA ASN A 44 -10.76 6.21 -5.75
C ASN A 44 -9.31 6.45 -6.20
N ILE A 45 -8.93 5.80 -7.30
CA ILE A 45 -7.62 5.99 -7.93
C ILE A 45 -7.80 6.79 -9.21
N ASP A 46 -7.03 7.87 -9.35
CA ASP A 46 -6.97 8.64 -10.58
C ASP A 46 -6.14 7.93 -11.66
N LYS A 47 -6.21 8.43 -12.90
CA LYS A 47 -5.52 7.82 -14.06
C LYS A 47 -3.99 7.88 -13.97
N ALA A 48 -3.43 8.90 -13.33
CA ALA A 48 -1.98 9.02 -13.18
C ALA A 48 -1.46 8.00 -12.17
N THR A 49 -2.11 7.91 -11.00
CA THR A 49 -1.82 6.91 -9.98
C THR A 49 -1.98 5.48 -10.53
N GLN A 50 -3.05 5.21 -11.30
CA GLN A 50 -3.23 3.92 -11.98
C GLN A 50 -2.07 3.56 -12.92
N LYS A 51 -1.56 4.52 -13.71
CA LYS A 51 -0.41 4.29 -14.60
C LYS A 51 0.87 3.99 -13.82
N LEU A 52 1.07 4.65 -12.69
CA LEU A 52 2.22 4.38 -11.80
C LEU A 52 2.17 2.96 -11.26
N ILE A 53 1.01 2.50 -10.80
CA ILE A 53 0.81 1.13 -10.30
C ILE A 53 1.06 0.11 -11.42
N ILE A 54 0.50 0.34 -12.62
CA ILE A 54 0.74 -0.52 -13.79
C ILE A 54 2.24 -0.64 -14.12
N LYS A 55 2.97 0.48 -14.04
CA LYS A 55 4.42 0.51 -14.26
C LYS A 55 5.17 -0.23 -13.15
N ALA A 56 4.81 0.00 -11.89
CA ALA A 56 5.43 -0.62 -10.73
C ALA A 56 5.25 -2.15 -10.73
N LEU A 57 4.06 -2.63 -11.10
CA LEU A 57 3.73 -4.05 -11.17
C LEU A 57 4.00 -4.69 -12.54
N ASN A 58 4.54 -3.92 -13.51
CA ASN A 58 4.80 -4.35 -14.88
C ASN A 58 3.62 -5.13 -15.54
N CYS A 59 2.39 -4.63 -15.35
CA CYS A 59 1.17 -5.32 -15.75
C CYS A 59 0.21 -4.41 -16.53
N ILE A 60 0.21 -4.52 -17.87
CA ILE A 60 -0.50 -3.60 -18.77
C ILE A 60 -2.03 -3.65 -18.58
N ASN A 61 -2.60 -4.84 -18.38
CA ASN A 61 -4.05 -5.06 -18.24
C ASN A 61 -4.44 -5.29 -16.77
N LEU A 62 -3.92 -4.47 -15.87
CA LEU A 62 -4.14 -4.62 -14.45
C LEU A 62 -5.56 -4.18 -14.05
N CYS A 63 -6.29 -5.08 -13.41
CA CYS A 63 -7.54 -4.79 -12.72
C CYS A 63 -7.24 -4.47 -11.25
N ILE A 64 -7.58 -3.27 -10.80
CA ILE A 64 -7.30 -2.79 -9.44
C ILE A 64 -8.58 -2.81 -8.61
N THR A 65 -8.47 -3.27 -7.36
CA THR A 65 -9.54 -3.19 -6.35
C THR A 65 -9.11 -2.30 -5.19
N LEU A 66 -10.00 -1.45 -4.69
CA LEU A 66 -9.80 -0.64 -3.48
C LEU A 66 -10.77 -1.09 -2.39
N PRO A 67 -10.34 -1.86 -1.39
CA PRO A 67 -11.13 -2.13 -0.20
C PRO A 67 -11.22 -0.88 0.69
N VAL A 68 -12.30 -0.82 1.48
CA VAL A 68 -12.41 0.15 2.57
C VAL A 68 -11.45 -0.28 3.68
N VAL A 69 -10.57 0.64 4.09
CA VAL A 69 -9.60 0.42 5.17
C VAL A 69 -9.62 1.55 6.18
N TRP A 70 -8.86 1.37 7.25
CA TRP A 70 -8.62 2.39 8.27
C TRP A 70 -8.10 3.67 7.62
N ARG A 71 -8.86 4.75 7.79
CA ARG A 71 -8.52 6.06 7.22
C ARG A 71 -7.62 6.83 8.16
N GLN A 72 -6.72 7.62 7.57
CA GLN A 72 -5.91 8.57 8.33
C GLN A 72 -6.78 9.72 8.83
N LYS A 73 -6.53 10.18 10.06
CA LYS A 73 -7.19 11.39 10.60
C LYS A 73 -6.53 12.69 10.17
N VAL A 74 -5.26 12.64 9.78
CA VAL A 74 -4.46 13.82 9.40
C VAL A 74 -3.90 13.60 8.00
N ALA A 75 -3.90 14.64 7.15
CA ALA A 75 -3.50 14.55 5.74
C ALA A 75 -2.03 14.11 5.52
N LEU A 76 -1.17 14.27 6.54
CA LEU A 76 0.26 13.96 6.46
C LEU A 76 0.61 12.50 6.80
N ASP A 77 -0.35 11.71 7.27
CA ASP A 77 -0.07 10.35 7.76
C ASP A 77 -0.12 9.28 6.66
N CYS A 78 -0.33 9.63 5.39
CA CYS A 78 -0.45 8.65 4.31
C CYS A 78 0.79 7.74 4.19
N GLY A 79 1.99 8.30 4.40
CA GLY A 79 3.23 7.51 4.42
C GLY A 79 3.27 6.51 5.59
N LEU A 80 2.83 6.93 6.78
CA LEU A 80 2.78 6.07 7.97
C LEU A 80 1.81 4.92 7.78
N TYR A 81 0.61 5.20 7.24
CA TYR A 81 -0.38 4.17 6.92
C TYR A 81 0.09 3.24 5.80
N ALA A 82 0.74 3.77 4.75
CA ALA A 82 1.26 2.93 3.67
C ALA A 82 2.28 1.90 4.20
N ILE A 83 3.21 2.31 5.07
CA ILE A 83 4.15 1.39 5.73
C ILE A 83 3.40 0.38 6.60
N ALA A 84 2.49 0.87 7.45
CA ALA A 84 1.74 0.01 8.37
C ALA A 84 0.82 -0.99 7.65
N PHE A 85 0.34 -0.67 6.44
CA PHE A 85 -0.38 -1.62 5.59
C PHE A 85 0.57 -2.64 4.94
N ALA A 86 1.76 -2.22 4.52
CA ALA A 86 2.71 -3.09 3.83
C ALA A 86 3.22 -4.23 4.71
N THR A 87 3.52 -3.95 5.99
CA THR A 87 4.08 -4.93 6.93
C THR A 87 3.21 -6.20 7.09
N PRO A 88 1.95 -6.15 7.55
CA PRO A 88 1.13 -7.35 7.69
C PRO A 88 0.89 -8.06 6.36
N LEU A 89 0.76 -7.33 5.24
CA LEU A 89 0.65 -7.93 3.90
C LEU A 89 1.90 -8.74 3.53
N ALA A 90 3.09 -8.22 3.85
CA ALA A 90 4.36 -8.92 3.61
C ALA A 90 4.47 -10.22 4.44
N PHE A 91 3.84 -10.26 5.62
CA PHE A 91 3.71 -11.47 6.44
C PHE A 91 2.52 -12.38 6.06
N GLY A 92 1.77 -12.04 5.01
CA GLY A 92 0.63 -12.82 4.53
C GLY A 92 -0.63 -12.68 5.39
N HIS A 93 -0.74 -11.62 6.19
CA HIS A 93 -1.95 -11.31 6.96
C HIS A 93 -2.97 -10.52 6.14
N ASP A 94 -4.25 -10.74 6.43
CA ASP A 94 -5.35 -9.94 5.88
C ASP A 94 -5.50 -8.64 6.69
N LEU A 95 -5.44 -7.50 6.01
CA LEU A 95 -5.60 -6.18 6.61
C LEU A 95 -6.97 -5.95 7.27
N GLN A 96 -8.01 -6.70 6.87
CA GLN A 96 -9.30 -6.63 7.55
C GLN A 96 -9.27 -7.20 8.98
N THR A 97 -8.26 -8.01 9.30
CA THR A 97 -8.07 -8.60 10.63
C THR A 97 -7.17 -7.77 11.53
N VAL A 98 -6.58 -6.69 11.00
CA VAL A 98 -5.63 -5.83 11.72
C VAL A 98 -6.33 -4.54 12.18
N GLN A 99 -6.16 -4.22 13.46
CA GLN A 99 -6.62 -2.96 14.04
C GLN A 99 -5.44 -2.01 14.23
N PHE A 100 -5.54 -0.81 13.65
CA PHE A 100 -4.51 0.21 13.75
C PHE A 100 -4.86 1.22 14.85
N ASP A 101 -3.91 1.44 15.76
CA ASP A 101 -3.95 2.55 16.73
C ASP A 101 -3.04 3.68 16.23
N GLN A 102 -3.63 4.63 15.50
CA GLN A 102 -2.91 5.76 14.90
C GLN A 102 -2.04 6.51 15.90
N THR A 103 -2.45 6.58 17.17
CA THR A 103 -1.70 7.31 18.21
C THR A 103 -0.37 6.64 18.57
N LYS A 104 -0.21 5.35 18.27
CA LYS A 104 0.98 4.56 18.59
C LYS A 104 1.80 4.19 17.36
N MET A 105 1.25 4.35 16.15
CA MET A 105 1.89 3.92 14.90
C MET A 105 3.23 4.62 14.68
N ILE A 106 3.31 5.94 14.89
CA ILE A 106 4.54 6.70 14.67
C ILE A 106 5.62 6.34 15.70
N ASP A 107 5.25 6.25 16.98
CA ASP A 107 6.19 5.88 18.06
C ASP A 107 6.71 4.46 17.86
N HIS A 108 5.84 3.54 17.43
CA HIS A 108 6.25 2.18 17.06
C HIS A 108 7.26 2.22 15.91
N LEU A 109 6.95 2.92 14.81
CA LEU A 109 7.83 2.99 13.64
C LEU A 109 9.20 3.56 14.01
N MET A 110 9.24 4.67 14.76
CA MET A 110 10.48 5.28 15.24
C MET A 110 11.28 4.30 16.08
N LYS A 111 10.63 3.62 17.03
CA LYS A 111 11.28 2.60 17.87
C LYS A 111 11.86 1.46 17.04
N CYS A 112 11.17 1.00 16.00
CA CYS A 112 11.69 -0.03 15.10
C CYS A 112 12.94 0.45 14.36
N ILE A 113 12.90 1.66 13.79
CA ILE A 113 14.03 2.25 13.05
C ILE A 113 15.25 2.45 13.97
N GLU A 114 15.05 3.04 15.16
CA GLU A 114 16.11 3.30 16.13
C GLU A 114 16.78 2.01 16.63
N ASN A 115 15.99 0.95 16.82
CA ASN A 115 16.50 -0.35 17.23
C ASN A 115 16.97 -1.23 16.05
N LYS A 116 16.87 -0.74 14.82
CA LYS A 116 17.19 -1.50 13.59
C LYS A 116 16.37 -2.79 13.43
N HIS A 117 15.12 -2.78 13.90
CA HIS A 117 14.14 -3.83 13.65
C HIS A 117 13.41 -3.48 12.35
N TYR A 118 13.69 -4.20 11.27
CA TYR A 118 13.17 -3.93 9.92
C TYR A 118 12.18 -4.99 9.42
N ASP A 119 11.82 -5.89 10.34
CA ASP A 119 11.11 -7.14 10.18
C ASP A 119 9.87 -7.11 11.08
#